data_AF-A0A450SZJ4-F1
#
_entry.id   AF-A0A450SZJ4-F1
#
_cell.length_a   1.000
_cell.length_b   1.000
_cell.length_c   1.000
_cell.angle_alpha   90.00
_cell.angle_beta   90.00
_cell.angle_gamma   90.00
#
_symmetry.space_group_name_H-M   'P 1'
#
loop_
_entity.id
_entity.type
_entity.pdbx_description
1 polymer ?
#
loop_
_entity_poly.entity_id
_entity_poly.type
_entity_poly.pdbx_seq_one_letter_code
_entity_poly.pdbx_strand_id
1 'polypeptide(L)'
;MRISPLCLALMLSSPIGVEQTKKHNNGGIMPKMAHPAVRQFVVPLLHDALQNDLEKLIQKSHDAAKEARRLLDQAKRMVERAILGE
;
A
#
# COMPACT_ATOMS: atom_id res chain seq x y z
N MET A 1 14.14 7.90 17.76
CA MET A 1 13.47 8.20 16.47
C MET A 1 12.49 7.09 16.18
N ARG A 2 11.22 7.41 15.91
CA ARG A 2 10.14 6.44 15.70
C ARG A 2 9.72 6.48 14.23
N ILE A 3 9.49 5.32 13.62
CA ILE A 3 8.94 5.24 12.26
C ILE A 3 7.44 5.03 12.38
N SER A 4 6.67 5.81 11.63
CA SER A 4 5.23 5.65 11.48
C SER A 4 4.90 4.29 10.85
N PRO A 5 3.90 3.56 11.38
CA PRO A 5 3.42 2.33 10.75
C PRO A 5 2.97 2.52 9.29
N LEU A 6 2.35 3.67 8.96
CA LEU A 6 1.90 3.97 7.60
C LEU A 6 3.08 4.21 6.66
N CYS A 7 4.09 4.96 7.11
CA CYS A 7 5.30 5.17 6.33
C CYS A 7 6.06 3.85 6.12
N LEU A 8 6.16 3.01 7.15
CA LEU A 8 6.79 1.69 7.04
C LEU A 8 6.02 0.79 6.05
N ALA A 9 4.70 0.74 6.15
CA ALA A 9 3.87 -0.01 5.22
C ALA A 9 4.10 0.46 3.77
N LEU A 10 4.11 1.78 3.53
CA LEU A 10 4.41 2.35 2.22
C LEU A 10 5.78 1.90 1.70
N MET A 11 6.82 1.95 2.54
CA MET A 11 8.18 1.54 2.16
C MET A 11 8.25 0.06 1.79
N LEU A 12 7.61 -0.81 2.58
CA LEU A 12 7.58 -2.25 2.35
C LEU A 12 6.76 -2.62 1.11
N SER A 13 5.68 -1.89 0.83
CA SER A 13 4.84 -2.09 -0.36
C SER A 13 5.39 -1.41 -1.62
N SER A 14 6.42 -0.55 -1.49
CA SER A 14 7.08 0.07 -2.64
C SER A 14 7.79 -0.96 -3.52
N PRO A 15 8.11 -0.64 -4.79
CA PRO A 15 8.91 -1.52 -5.64
C PRO A 15 10.21 -1.98 -4.97
N ILE A 16 10.87 -1.08 -4.22
CA ILE A 16 12.10 -1.38 -3.50
C ILE A 16 11.84 -2.41 -2.38
N GLY A 17 10.77 -2.24 -1.60
CA GLY A 17 10.40 -3.18 -0.54
C GLY A 17 10.03 -4.56 -1.09
N VAL A 18 9.37 -4.61 -2.25
CA VAL A 18 9.06 -5.85 -2.97
C VAL A 18 10.34 -6.54 -3.47
N GLU A 19 11.30 -5.79 -4.02
CA GLU A 19 12.58 -6.38 -4.43
C GLU A 19 13.42 -6.85 -3.24
N GLN A 20 13.42 -6.12 -2.12
CA GLN A 20 14.03 -6.60 -0.88
C GLN A 20 13.36 -7.89 -0.38
N THR A 21 12.05 -8.03 -0.57
CA THR A 21 11.31 -9.25 -0.25
C THR A 21 11.78 -10.42 -1.11
N LYS A 22 11.94 -10.21 -2.41
CA LYS A 22 12.42 -11.25 -3.33
C LYS A 22 13.86 -11.65 -3.04
N LYS A 23 14.74 -10.68 -2.77
CA LYS A 23 16.16 -10.92 -2.46
C LYS A 23 16.35 -11.85 -1.26
N HIS A 24 15.53 -11.68 -0.23
CA HIS A 24 15.63 -12.45 1.01
C HIS A 24 14.65 -13.63 1.08
N ASN A 25 14.04 -13.99 -0.06
CA ASN A 25 13.22 -15.17 -0.15
C ASN A 25 14.11 -16.41 -0.23
N ASN A 26 13.97 -17.32 0.75
CA ASN A 26 14.78 -18.54 0.83
C ASN A 26 14.04 -19.78 0.26
N GLY A 27 12.86 -19.60 -0.32
CA GLY A 27 12.05 -20.69 -0.88
C GLY A 27 12.05 -20.69 -2.41
N GLY A 28 12.38 -21.84 -3.01
CA GLY A 28 12.37 -22.02 -4.47
C GLY A 28 10.95 -22.08 -5.07
N ILE A 29 10.06 -22.89 -4.51
CA ILE A 29 8.69 -23.09 -5.02
C ILE A 29 7.66 -22.34 -4.18
N MET A 30 7.80 -22.37 -2.85
CA MET A 30 6.96 -21.64 -1.91
C MET A 30 7.80 -20.53 -1.28
N PRO A 31 7.53 -19.25 -1.57
CA PRO A 31 8.25 -18.16 -0.95
C PRO A 31 8.15 -18.27 0.57
N LYS A 32 9.30 -18.36 1.24
CA LYS A 32 9.38 -18.38 2.69
C LYS A 32 10.42 -17.37 3.12
N MET A 33 10.00 -16.41 3.93
CA MET A 33 10.90 -15.55 4.67
C MET A 33 11.10 -16.10 6.07
N ALA A 34 12.36 -16.38 6.41
CA ALA A 34 12.72 -16.70 7.78
C ALA A 34 12.70 -15.42 8.63
N HIS A 35 12.33 -15.52 9.92
CA HIS A 35 12.35 -14.38 10.84
C HIS A 35 13.67 -13.57 10.86
N PRO A 36 14.87 -14.16 10.73
CA PRO A 36 16.11 -13.41 10.65
C PRO A 36 16.23 -12.54 9.39
N ALA A 37 15.61 -12.95 8.29
CA ALA A 37 15.66 -12.25 7.00
C ALA A 37 14.95 -10.89 7.07
N VAL A 38 13.90 -10.77 7.89
CA VAL A 38 13.19 -9.50 8.13
C VAL A 38 14.14 -8.44 8.71
N ARG A 39 15.12 -8.83 9.52
CA ARG A 39 16.11 -7.90 10.09
C ARG A 39 17.11 -7.36 9.07
N GLN A 40 17.17 -7.96 7.87
CA GLN A 40 18.06 -7.54 6.79
C GLN A 40 17.42 -6.47 5.89
N PHE A 41 16.14 -6.15 6.10
CA PHE A 41 15.48 -5.08 5.37
C PHE A 41 16.11 -3.73 5.71
N VAL A 42 16.48 -3.02 4.66
CA VAL A 42 16.93 -1.63 4.73
C VAL A 42 15.69 -0.75 4.71
N VAL A 43 15.49 -0.02 5.81
CA VAL A 43 14.42 0.96 5.97
C VAL A 43 15.07 2.32 6.18
N PRO A 44 14.80 3.32 5.33
CA PRO A 44 15.36 4.65 5.50
C PRO A 44 14.77 5.33 6.73
N LEU A 45 15.65 5.94 7.52
CA LEU A 45 15.28 6.72 8.69
C LEU A 45 14.82 8.12 8.24
N LEU A 46 13.50 8.33 8.24
CA LEU A 46 12.90 9.61 7.89
C LEU A 46 12.73 10.49 9.14
N HIS A 47 12.92 11.80 8.98
CA HIS A 47 12.63 12.76 10.04
C HIS A 47 11.11 12.99 10.15
N ASP A 48 10.64 13.40 11.34
CA ASP A 48 9.22 13.40 11.68
C ASP A 48 8.36 14.30 10.77
N ALA A 49 8.88 15.44 10.30
CA ALA A 49 8.14 16.33 9.40
C ALA A 49 7.79 15.64 8.07
N LEU A 50 8.76 14.97 7.43
CA LEU A 50 8.53 14.21 6.21
C LEU A 50 7.59 13.03 6.44
N GLN A 51 7.69 12.34 7.58
CA GLN A 51 6.76 11.25 7.91
C GLN A 51 5.31 11.76 8.01
N ASN A 52 5.09 12.88 8.69
CA ASN A 52 3.76 13.48 8.82
C ASN A 52 3.18 13.90 7.47
N ASP A 53 4.00 14.43 6.56
CA ASP A 53 3.56 14.82 5.23
C ASP A 53 3.22 13.60 4.36
N LEU A 54 4.03 12.53 4.44
CA LEU A 54 3.74 11.26 3.78
C LEU A 54 2.43 10.65 4.29
N GLU A 55 2.19 10.63 5.60
CA GLU A 55 0.93 10.12 6.16
C GLU A 55 -0.29 10.84 5.61
N LYS A 56 -0.24 12.18 5.53
CA LYS A 56 -1.33 12.98 4.96
C LYS A 56 -1.56 12.62 3.49
N LEU A 57 -0.50 12.42 2.71
CA LEU A 57 -0.59 12.05 1.30
C LEU A 57 -1.15 10.64 1.12
N ILE A 58 -0.68 9.67 1.92
CA ILE A 58 -1.19 8.29 1.92
C ILE A 58 -2.69 8.29 2.20
N GLN A 59 -3.11 8.99 3.26
CA GLN A 59 -4.52 9.06 3.64
C GLN A 59 -5.38 9.69 2.53
N LYS A 60 -4.96 10.84 1.99
CA LYS A 60 -5.65 11.51 0.87
C LYS A 60 -5.77 10.61 -0.36
N SER A 61 -4.72 9.87 -0.70
CA SER A 61 -4.72 8.94 -1.82
C SER A 61 -5.77 7.84 -1.65
N HIS A 62 -5.82 7.22 -0.47
CA HIS A 62 -6.80 6.17 -0.18
C HIS A 62 -8.24 6.70 -0.16
N ASP A 63 -8.47 7.91 0.36
CA ASP A 63 -9.79 8.51 0.37
C ASP A 63 -10.27 8.87 -1.05
N ALA A 64 -9.38 9.41 -1.88
CA ALA A 64 -9.67 9.65 -3.30
C ALA A 64 -9.99 8.35 -4.06
N ALA A 65 -9.25 7.27 -3.79
CA ALA A 65 -9.49 5.97 -4.42
C ALA A 65 -10.85 5.38 -4.01
N LYS A 66 -11.24 5.51 -2.73
CA LYS A 66 -12.56 5.09 -2.24
C LYS A 66 -13.68 5.87 -2.92
N GLU A 67 -13.53 7.19 -3.02
CA GLU A 67 -14.54 8.05 -3.64
C GLU A 67 -14.68 7.77 -5.14
N ALA A 68 -13.57 7.60 -5.86
CA ALA A 68 -13.59 7.20 -7.27
C ALA A 68 -14.34 5.87 -7.47
N ARG A 69 -14.11 4.89 -6.58
CA ARG A 69 -14.82 3.61 -6.64
C ARG A 69 -16.32 3.77 -6.37
N ARG A 70 -16.69 4.58 -5.38
CA ARG A 70 -18.09 4.89 -5.05
C ARG A 70 -18.82 5.51 -6.24
N LEU A 71 -18.20 6.51 -6.87
CA LEU A 71 -18.74 7.20 -8.06
C LEU A 71 -18.89 6.24 -9.24
N LEU A 72 -17.89 5.38 -9.48
CA LEU A 72 -17.96 4.38 -10.54
C LEU A 72 -19.10 3.38 -10.32
N ASP A 73 -19.26 2.88 -9.08
CA ASP A 73 -20.33 1.93 -8.75
C ASP A 73 -21.71 2.60 -8.84
N GLN A 74 -21.83 3.87 -8.49
CA GLN A 74 -23.06 4.64 -8.67
C GLN A 74 -23.40 4.79 -10.16
N ALA A 75 -22.41 5.15 -10.99
CA ALA A 75 -22.60 5.28 -12.44
C ALA A 75 -23.03 3.94 -13.07
N LYS A 76 -22.41 2.82 -12.67
CA LYS A 76 -22.79 1.48 -13.13
C LYS A 76 -24.25 1.17 -12.82
N ARG A 77 -24.69 1.37 -11.57
CA ARG A 77 -26.09 1.12 -11.17
C ARG A 77 -27.09 2.03 -11.89
N MET A 78 -26.69 3.24 -12.25
CA MET A 78 -27.55 4.12 -13.06
C MET A 78 -27.74 3.57 -14.47
N VAL A 79 -26.67 3.06 -15.10
CA VAL A 79 -26.74 2.43 -16.42
C VAL A 79 -27.56 1.14 -16.37
N GLU A 80 -27.35 0.30 -15.36
CA GLU A 80 -28.09 -0.95 -15.18
C GLU A 80 -29.61 -0.71 -15.07
N ARG A 81 -30.03 0.27 -14.24
CA ARG A 81 -31.45 0.64 -14.12
C ARG A 81 -32.03 1.18 -15.43
N ALA A 82 -31.28 2.04 -16.12
CA ALA A 82 -31.72 2.59 -17.39
C ALA A 82 -31.93 1.53 -18.49
N ILE A 83 -31.17 0.43 -18.45
CA ILE A 83 -31.29 -0.68 -19.41
C ILE A 83 -32.38 -1.68 -18.99
N LEU A 84 -32.48 -2.00 -17.69
CA LEU A 84 -33.39 -3.03 -17.18
C LEU A 84 -34.81 -2.51 -16.91
N GLY A 85 -35.04 -1.20 -16.96
CA GLY A 85 -36.38 -0.61 -16.91
C GLY A 85 -37.01 -0.54 -15.52
N GLU A 86 -36.20 -0.43 -14.46
CA GLU A 86 -36.66 0.03 -13.13
C GLU A 86 -36.55 1.55 -12.98
#